data_AF-A0A1N7CQ73-F1
#
_entry.id   AF-A0A1N7CQ73-F1
#
_cell.length_a   1.000
_cell.length_b   1.000
_cell.length_c   1.000
_cell.angle_alpha   90.00
_cell.angle_beta   90.00
_cell.angle_gamma   90.00
#
_symmetry.space_group_name_H-M   'P 1'
#
loop_
_entity.id
_entity.type
_entity.pdbx_description
1 polymer ?
#
loop_
_entity_poly.entity_id
_entity_poly.type
_entity_poly.pdbx_seq_one_letter_code
_entity_poly.pdbx_strand_id
1 'polypeptide(L)'
;MTHENTLLAELEGREALDTDRAEWIAQWVEDNRPALLRGELDTTPAVLLAEVNKEQDLRLNQALFLLMTEGEQAPLMQLVSELIDAALLDLAADAWSNHCAQLEDGMSEEAWERYQQRSAA
;
A
#
# COMPACT_ATOMS: atom_id res chain seq x y z
N MET A 1 -21.28 -29.70 17.48
CA MET A 1 -20.47 -28.47 17.28
C MET A 1 -21.43 -27.42 16.78
N THR A 2 -21.68 -26.41 17.60
CA THR A 2 -22.71 -25.38 17.38
C THR A 2 -22.20 -24.31 16.41
N HIS A 3 -23.15 -23.65 15.74
CA HIS A 3 -22.94 -22.61 14.74
C HIS A 3 -21.95 -21.49 15.17
N GLU A 4 -21.81 -21.25 16.48
CA GLU A 4 -20.82 -20.34 17.08
C GLU A 4 -19.35 -20.75 16.86
N ASN A 5 -19.02 -22.05 16.86
CA ASN A 5 -17.65 -22.50 16.60
C ASN A 5 -17.28 -22.35 15.11
N THR A 6 -18.26 -22.36 14.22
CA THR A 6 -18.05 -22.12 12.78
C THR A 6 -17.83 -20.63 12.52
N LEU A 7 -18.64 -19.76 13.14
CA LEU A 7 -18.49 -18.31 13.06
C LEU A 7 -17.17 -17.78 13.65
N LEU A 8 -16.68 -18.39 14.74
CA LEU A 8 -15.36 -18.05 15.32
C LEU A 8 -14.20 -18.46 14.41
N ALA A 9 -14.27 -19.65 13.79
CA ALA A 9 -13.25 -20.10 12.83
C ALA A 9 -13.24 -19.25 11.54
N GLU A 10 -14.42 -18.87 11.03
CA GLU A 10 -14.58 -17.99 9.86
C GLU A 10 -14.07 -16.55 10.13
N LEU A 11 -14.18 -16.05 11.38
CA LEU A 11 -13.62 -14.76 11.77
C LEU A 11 -12.10 -14.81 11.90
N GLU A 12 -11.54 -15.89 12.45
CA GLU A 12 -10.09 -16.13 12.57
C GLU A 12 -9.42 -16.30 11.19
N GLY A 13 -10.09 -16.93 10.23
CA GLY A 13 -9.61 -17.05 8.84
C GLY A 13 -9.60 -15.71 8.08
N ARG A 14 -10.63 -14.87 8.28
CA ARG A 14 -10.71 -13.53 7.64
C ARG A 14 -9.63 -12.57 8.16
N GLU A 15 -9.38 -12.55 9.47
CA GLU A 15 -8.29 -11.75 10.05
C GLU A 15 -6.91 -12.18 9.54
N ALA A 16 -6.70 -13.48 9.30
CA ALA A 16 -5.43 -14.00 8.76
C ALA A 16 -5.13 -13.52 7.32
N LEU A 17 -6.15 -13.19 6.53
CA LEU A 17 -5.98 -12.80 5.11
C LEU A 17 -5.87 -11.30 4.90
N ASP A 18 -6.60 -10.51 5.69
CA ASP A 18 -6.30 -9.09 5.80
C ASP A 18 -4.87 -8.91 6.36
N THR A 19 -4.43 -9.83 7.22
CA THR A 19 -3.04 -9.90 7.68
C THR A 19 -2.09 -10.32 6.54
N ASP A 20 -2.37 -11.38 5.78
CA ASP A 20 -1.54 -11.79 4.63
C ASP A 20 -1.44 -10.68 3.57
N ARG A 21 -2.54 -9.96 3.30
CA ARG A 21 -2.54 -8.80 2.40
C ARG A 21 -1.72 -7.65 2.97
N ALA A 22 -1.91 -7.32 4.25
CA ALA A 22 -1.19 -6.23 4.89
C ALA A 22 0.32 -6.51 4.96
N GLU A 23 0.70 -7.75 5.29
CA GLU A 23 2.09 -8.21 5.30
C GLU A 23 2.68 -8.22 3.90
N TRP A 24 1.94 -8.70 2.89
CA TRP A 24 2.39 -8.66 1.51
C TRP A 24 2.58 -7.23 1.02
N ILE A 25 1.63 -6.33 1.29
CA ILE A 25 1.72 -4.91 0.93
C ILE A 25 2.90 -4.26 1.64
N ALA A 26 3.08 -4.51 2.93
CA ALA A 26 4.21 -3.97 3.70
C ALA A 26 5.54 -4.42 3.10
N GLN A 27 5.71 -5.70 2.81
CA GLN A 27 6.92 -6.23 2.18
C GLN A 27 7.14 -5.64 0.78
N TRP A 28 6.08 -5.56 -0.03
CA TRP A 28 6.15 -4.96 -1.36
C TRP A 28 6.58 -3.50 -1.29
N VAL A 29 6.03 -2.72 -0.35
CA VAL A 29 6.40 -1.32 -0.12
C VAL A 29 7.88 -1.20 0.28
N GLU A 30 8.36 -2.05 1.19
CA GLU A 30 9.77 -2.07 1.60
C GLU A 30 10.71 -2.38 0.42
N ASP A 31 10.37 -3.38 -0.38
CA ASP A 31 11.19 -3.83 -1.52
C ASP A 31 11.20 -2.80 -2.67
N ASN A 32 10.10 -2.07 -2.89
CA ASN A 32 9.95 -1.16 -4.01
C ASN A 32 10.25 0.31 -3.67
N ARG A 33 10.39 0.66 -2.39
CA ARG A 33 10.80 2.02 -1.98
C ARG A 33 12.11 2.47 -2.65
N PRO A 34 13.20 1.66 -2.67
CA PRO A 34 14.44 2.06 -3.35
C PRO A 34 14.24 2.29 -4.86
N ALA A 35 13.39 1.50 -5.50
CA ALA A 35 13.08 1.64 -6.92
C ALA A 35 12.34 2.96 -7.20
N LEU A 36 11.37 3.33 -6.37
CA LEU A 36 10.69 4.63 -6.46
C LEU A 36 11.68 5.78 -6.33
N LEU A 37 12.56 5.72 -5.33
CA LEU A 37 13.56 6.76 -5.09
C LEU A 37 14.57 6.91 -6.24
N ARG A 38 14.84 5.82 -6.97
CA ARG A 38 15.68 5.84 -8.19
C ARG A 38 14.92 6.23 -9.46
N GLY A 39 13.60 6.38 -9.38
CA GLY A 39 12.73 6.66 -10.52
C GLY A 39 12.57 5.47 -11.47
N GLU A 40 12.63 4.26 -10.92
CA GLU A 40 12.48 2.99 -11.66
C GLU A 40 11.02 2.49 -11.69
N LEU A 41 10.12 3.16 -10.96
CA LEU A 41 8.67 2.91 -11.01
C LEU A 41 7.98 3.95 -11.91
N ASP A 42 6.69 3.73 -12.18
CA ASP A 42 5.85 4.64 -12.97
C ASP A 42 5.58 6.00 -12.30
N THR A 43 6.11 6.20 -11.08
CA THR A 43 6.11 7.47 -10.37
C THR A 43 7.48 7.76 -9.76
N THR A 44 7.72 9.02 -9.41
CA THR A 44 8.98 9.47 -8.80
C THR A 44 8.69 10.51 -7.71
N PRO A 45 9.62 10.78 -6.78
CA PRO A 45 9.43 11.81 -5.77
C PRO A 45 9.14 13.20 -6.38
N ALA A 46 9.71 13.50 -7.55
CA ALA A 46 9.47 14.76 -8.25
C ALA A 46 8.04 14.86 -8.81
N VAL A 47 7.49 13.76 -9.33
CA VAL A 47 6.10 13.70 -9.80
C VAL A 47 5.13 13.85 -8.61
N LEU A 48 5.38 13.11 -7.53
CA LEU A 48 4.54 13.19 -6.32
C LEU A 48 4.49 14.60 -5.73
N LEU A 49 5.61 15.32 -5.73
CA LEU A 49 5.66 16.72 -5.29
C LEU A 49 4.93 17.67 -6.25
N ALA A 50 4.87 17.37 -7.53
CA ALA A 50 4.17 18.18 -8.52
C ALA A 50 2.64 17.98 -8.49
N GLU A 51 2.19 16.83 -7.99
CA GLU A 51 0.78 16.42 -7.97
C GLU A 51 0.13 16.50 -6.59
N VAL A 52 0.75 17.24 -5.66
CA VAL A 52 0.22 17.45 -4.32
C VAL A 52 -1.19 18.07 -4.36
N ASN A 53 -2.06 17.60 -3.48
CA ASN A 53 -3.38 18.19 -3.30
C ASN A 53 -3.30 19.54 -2.57
N LYS A 54 -4.42 20.25 -2.43
CA LYS A 54 -4.46 21.59 -1.83
C LYS A 54 -3.96 21.65 -0.38
N GLU A 55 -4.20 20.61 0.41
CA GLU A 55 -3.73 20.54 1.80
C GLU A 55 -2.21 20.31 1.84
N GLN A 56 -1.74 19.35 1.03
CA GLN A 56 -0.32 19.05 0.88
C GLN A 56 0.46 20.23 0.29
N ASP A 57 -0.12 21.01 -0.62
CA ASP A 57 0.47 22.24 -1.16
C ASP A 57 0.71 23.29 -0.07
N LEU A 58 -0.25 23.47 0.85
CA LEU A 58 -0.06 24.37 1.99
C LEU A 58 1.08 23.89 2.91
N ARG A 59 1.13 22.58 3.19
CA ARG A 59 2.21 21.95 3.99
C ARG A 59 3.56 22.06 3.29
N LEU A 60 3.60 21.87 1.96
CA LEU A 60 4.80 22.02 1.14
C LEU A 60 5.32 23.44 1.19
N ASN A 61 4.45 24.43 0.98
CA ASN A 61 4.80 25.85 1.06
C ASN A 61 5.35 26.22 2.45
N GLN A 62 4.75 25.71 3.52
CA GLN A 62 5.25 25.93 4.88
C GLN A 62 6.60 25.26 5.14
N ALA A 63 6.78 24.02 4.68
CA ALA A 63 8.04 23.31 4.79
C ALA A 63 9.17 24.02 4.01
N LEU A 64 8.88 24.52 2.81
CA LEU A 64 9.82 25.30 2.01
C LEU A 64 10.16 26.63 2.67
N PHE A 65 9.19 27.31 3.28
CA PHE A 65 9.45 28.52 4.06
C PHE A 65 10.46 28.25 5.18
N LEU A 66 10.19 27.25 6.03
CA LEU A 66 11.06 26.87 7.15
C LEU A 66 12.46 26.45 6.67
N LEU A 67 12.54 25.72 5.56
CA LEU A 67 13.82 25.38 4.93
C LEU A 67 14.61 26.63 4.52
N MET A 68 13.95 27.60 3.88
CA MET A 68 14.61 28.77 3.33
C MET A 68 14.96 29.82 4.39
N THR A 69 14.17 29.95 5.45
CA THR A 69 14.36 30.98 6.49
C THR A 69 15.14 30.47 7.70
N GLU A 70 14.92 29.22 8.09
CA GLU A 70 15.44 28.62 9.32
C GLU A 70 16.40 27.46 9.04
N GLY A 71 16.53 27.01 7.79
CA GLY A 71 17.37 25.85 7.43
C GLY A 71 16.76 24.52 7.88
N GLU A 72 15.51 24.52 8.33
CA GLU A 72 14.83 23.36 8.90
C GLU A 72 14.34 22.41 7.79
N GLN A 73 15.06 21.30 7.62
CA GLN A 73 14.77 20.31 6.57
C GLN A 73 13.73 19.27 6.99
N ALA A 74 13.56 19.05 8.30
CA ALA A 74 12.74 17.97 8.83
C ALA A 74 11.28 17.99 8.31
N PRO A 75 10.58 19.14 8.25
CA PRO A 75 9.21 19.19 7.75
C PRO A 75 9.09 18.78 6.27
N LEU A 76 10.07 19.17 5.44
CA LEU A 76 10.09 18.82 4.02
C LEU A 76 10.36 17.31 3.85
N MET A 77 11.34 16.78 4.58
CA MET A 77 11.66 15.35 4.55
C MET A 77 10.47 14.49 5.00
N GLN A 78 9.75 14.94 6.03
CA GLN A 78 8.54 14.25 6.50
C GLN A 78 7.44 14.25 5.43
N LEU A 79 7.15 15.41 4.82
CA LEU A 79 6.13 15.49 3.77
C LEU A 79 6.48 14.61 2.57
N VAL A 80 7.73 14.63 2.12
CA VAL A 80 8.20 13.77 1.02
C VAL A 80 8.07 12.29 1.39
N SER A 81 8.40 11.90 2.61
CA SER A 81 8.22 10.52 3.08
C SER A 81 6.75 10.11 3.04
N GLU A 82 5.83 10.93 3.55
CA GLU A 82 4.39 10.65 3.55
C GLU A 82 3.83 10.49 2.13
N LEU A 83 4.27 11.33 1.18
CA LEU A 83 3.87 11.23 -0.22
C LEU A 83 4.37 9.93 -0.85
N ILE A 84 5.62 9.54 -0.57
CA ILE A 84 6.20 8.28 -1.04
C ILE A 84 5.46 7.08 -0.45
N ASP A 85 5.14 7.12 0.84
CA ASP A 85 4.43 6.05 1.54
C ASP A 85 3.04 5.85 0.96
N ALA A 86 2.30 6.94 0.74
CA ALA A 86 0.98 6.89 0.11
C ALA A 86 1.06 6.31 -1.32
N ALA A 87 1.99 6.78 -2.13
CA ALA A 87 2.15 6.30 -3.51
C ALA A 87 2.54 4.82 -3.57
N LEU A 88 3.43 4.36 -2.68
CA LEU A 88 3.81 2.95 -2.62
C LEU A 88 2.65 2.06 -2.16
N LEU A 89 1.82 2.54 -1.23
CA LEU A 89 0.62 1.81 -0.79
C LEU A 89 -0.39 1.65 -1.94
N ASP A 90 -0.62 2.71 -2.71
CA ASP A 90 -1.51 2.66 -3.87
C ASP A 90 -0.98 1.68 -4.94
N LEU A 91 0.31 1.78 -5.29
CA LEU A 91 0.94 0.86 -6.23
C LEU A 91 0.93 -0.60 -5.73
N ALA A 92 1.16 -0.82 -4.43
CA ALA A 92 1.09 -2.13 -3.83
C ALA A 92 -0.33 -2.71 -3.88
N ALA A 93 -1.35 -1.88 -3.64
CA ALA A 93 -2.74 -2.30 -3.73
C ALA A 93 -3.12 -2.72 -5.16
N ASP A 94 -2.67 -1.97 -6.16
CA ASP A 94 -2.85 -2.31 -7.57
C ASP A 94 -2.08 -3.59 -7.95
N ALA A 95 -0.84 -3.73 -7.50
CA ALA A 95 -0.01 -4.91 -7.72
C ALA A 95 -0.64 -6.16 -7.08
N TRP A 96 -1.21 -6.03 -5.88
CA TRP A 96 -1.95 -7.08 -5.21
C TRP A 96 -3.21 -7.47 -6.00
N SER A 97 -3.99 -6.49 -6.48
CA SER A 97 -5.18 -6.77 -7.29
C SER A 97 -4.83 -7.52 -8.58
N ASN A 98 -3.74 -7.14 -9.23
CA ASN A 98 -3.25 -7.83 -10.42
C ASN A 98 -2.73 -9.25 -10.10
N HIS A 99 -2.07 -9.42 -8.96
CA HIS A 99 -1.64 -10.72 -8.46
C HIS A 99 -2.84 -11.67 -8.25
N CYS A 100 -3.91 -11.18 -7.62
CA CYS A 100 -5.14 -11.94 -7.45
C CYS A 100 -5.78 -12.33 -8.80
N ALA A 101 -5.85 -11.41 -9.77
CA ALA A 101 -6.40 -11.69 -11.09
C ALA A 101 -5.60 -12.76 -11.85
N GLN A 102 -4.26 -12.74 -11.76
CA GLN A 102 -3.41 -13.76 -12.38
C GLN A 102 -3.57 -15.14 -11.74
N LEU A 103 -3.81 -15.19 -10.41
CA LEU A 103 -4.13 -16.43 -9.73
C LEU A 103 -5.49 -16.97 -10.19
N GLU A 104 -6.50 -16.11 -10.36
CA GLU A 104 -7.81 -16.48 -10.89
C GLU A 104 -7.71 -17.06 -12.31
N ASP A 105 -7.01 -16.38 -13.23
CA ASP A 105 -6.83 -16.82 -14.61
C ASP A 105 -6.04 -18.15 -14.73
N GLY A 106 -5.11 -18.38 -13.81
CA GLY A 106 -4.26 -19.58 -13.79
C GLY A 106 -4.91 -20.80 -13.14
N MET A 107 -6.00 -20.63 -12.41
CA MET A 107 -6.67 -21.66 -11.64
C MET A 107 -7.99 -22.07 -12.29
N SER A 108 -8.43 -23.32 -12.11
CA SER A 108 -9.81 -23.70 -12.47
C SER A 108 -10.79 -22.98 -11.54
N GLU A 109 -12.02 -22.72 -12.00
CA GLU A 109 -13.07 -22.09 -11.16
C GLU A 109 -13.21 -22.79 -9.80
N GLU A 110 -13.16 -24.13 -9.73
CA GLU A 110 -13.23 -24.88 -8.47
C GLU A 110 -12.00 -24.67 -7.56
N ALA A 111 -10.81 -24.46 -8.13
CA ALA A 111 -9.59 -24.21 -7.38
C ALA A 111 -9.54 -22.76 -6.90
N TRP A 112 -10.04 -21.82 -7.70
CA TRP A 112 -10.24 -20.44 -7.33
C TRP A 112 -11.33 -20.29 -6.27
N GLU A 113 -12.46 -20.99 -6.37
CA GLU A 113 -13.49 -21.04 -5.32
C GLU A 113 -12.94 -21.65 -4.03
N ARG A 114 -12.07 -22.67 -4.09
CA ARG A 114 -11.41 -23.20 -2.89
C ARG A 114 -10.36 -22.27 -2.33
N TYR A 115 -9.65 -21.53 -3.18
CA TYR A 115 -8.73 -20.48 -2.74
C TYR A 115 -9.53 -19.35 -2.08
N GLN A 116 -10.60 -18.88 -2.72
CA GLN A 116 -11.55 -17.91 -2.19
C GLN A 116 -12.20 -18.39 -0.91
N GLN A 117 -12.59 -19.66 -0.80
CA GLN A 117 -13.18 -20.24 0.40
C GLN A 117 -12.12 -20.45 1.49
N ARG A 118 -10.90 -20.85 1.16
CA ARG A 118 -9.78 -20.87 2.11
C ARG A 118 -9.32 -19.44 2.46
N SER A 119 -9.72 -18.48 1.64
CA SER A 119 -9.55 -17.04 1.85
C SER A 119 -10.86 -16.34 2.27
N ALA A 120 -11.92 -17.07 2.63
CA ALA A 120 -13.21 -16.55 3.06
C ALA A 120 -13.81 -17.39 4.21
N ALA A 121 -13.10 -18.42 4.63
CA ALA A 121 -13.31 -19.30 5.78
C ALA A 121 -12.01 -19.35 6.58
#